data_AF-A0A963MWE5-F1
#
_entry.id   AF-A0A963MWE5-F1
#
_cell.length_a   1.000
_cell.length_b   1.000
_cell.length_c   1.000
_cell.angle_alpha   90.00
_cell.angle_beta   90.00
_cell.angle_gamma   90.00
#
_symmetry.space_group_name_H-M   'P 1'
#
loop_
_entity.id
_entity.type
_entity.pdbx_description
1 polymer ?
#
loop_
_entity_poly.entity_id
_entity_poly.type
_entity_poly.pdbx_seq_one_letter_code
_entity_poly.pdbx_strand_id
1 'polypeptide(L)'
;QSFLIGQPEFREMMQSPQMQQLRQRVIASYHLGPLDVEETKAYIEHRLKHVGWTPDSPSFSADAFEDIYRASGGIPRRVNTLCDRLLLAGFLAEKLALTAAEVGEVVAEMKEEHRSGRNTATARLITPVRSASTGTDAAPDLAKLITDPEVAAQFAQLSANFDASRIEARLTHLEHTLSAVITLMNQLVAASSDTGPDEVAK
;
A
#
# COMPACT_ATOMS: atom_id res chain seq x y z
N GLN A 1 -33.14 -5.13 11.17
CA GLN A 1 -32.20 -5.93 11.97
C GLN A 1 -31.01 -5.06 12.33
N SER A 2 -30.59 -5.05 13.59
CA SER A 2 -29.44 -4.27 14.04
C SER A 2 -28.23 -5.19 14.15
N PHE A 3 -27.12 -4.80 13.54
CA PHE A 3 -25.85 -5.52 13.63
C PHE A 3 -24.86 -4.67 14.41
N LEU A 4 -24.24 -5.27 15.42
CA LEU A 4 -23.20 -4.64 16.23
C LEU A 4 -21.87 -5.24 15.80
N ILE A 5 -20.96 -4.40 15.31
CA ILE A 5 -19.62 -4.79 14.87
C ILE A 5 -18.62 -3.97 15.67
N GLY A 6 -17.61 -4.63 16.21
CA GLY A 6 -16.60 -3.99 17.04
C GLY A 6 -15.30 -4.78 17.03
N GLN A 7 -14.28 -4.14 17.57
CA GLN A 7 -12.99 -4.78 17.83
C GLN A 7 -13.11 -5.80 18.98
N PRO A 8 -12.12 -6.69 19.22
CA PRO A 8 -12.19 -7.70 20.28
C PRO A 8 -12.54 -7.15 21.67
N GLU A 9 -12.11 -5.93 21.98
CA GLU A 9 -12.38 -5.19 23.22
C GLU A 9 -13.87 -4.92 23.42
N PHE A 10 -14.63 -4.78 22.33
CA PHE A 10 -16.09 -4.64 22.37
C PHE A 10 -16.76 -5.87 23.03
N ARG A 11 -16.15 -7.06 22.89
CA ARG A 11 -16.64 -8.28 23.53
C ARG A 11 -16.58 -8.18 25.05
N GLU A 12 -15.47 -7.69 25.58
CA GLU A 12 -15.29 -7.51 27.03
C GLU A 12 -16.26 -6.48 27.58
N MET A 13 -16.43 -5.37 26.86
CA MET A 13 -17.42 -4.34 27.20
C MET A 13 -18.86 -4.89 27.17
N MET A 14 -19.21 -5.74 26.21
CA MET A 14 -20.51 -6.41 26.13
C MET A 14 -20.76 -7.43 27.25
N GLN A 15 -19.68 -7.98 27.83
CA GLN A 15 -19.77 -8.87 28.98
C GLN A 15 -19.90 -8.13 30.31
N SER A 16 -19.68 -6.81 30.33
CA SER A 16 -19.81 -6.00 31.54
C SER A 16 -21.26 -6.00 32.09
N PRO A 17 -21.43 -5.82 33.41
CA PRO A 17 -22.76 -5.74 34.03
C PRO A 17 -23.62 -4.61 33.46
N GLN A 18 -22.99 -3.51 33.03
CA GLN A 18 -23.64 -2.32 32.51
C GLN A 18 -24.33 -2.57 31.15
N MET A 19 -23.89 -3.61 30.40
CA MET A 19 -24.42 -3.96 29.07
C MET A 19 -25.35 -5.18 29.08
N GLN A 20 -25.81 -5.62 30.27
CA GLN A 20 -26.70 -6.78 30.42
C GLN A 20 -27.99 -6.68 29.58
N GLN A 21 -28.64 -5.52 29.58
CA GLN A 21 -29.89 -5.31 28.83
C GLN A 21 -29.69 -5.45 27.33
N LEU A 22 -28.56 -4.97 26.80
CA LEU A 22 -28.24 -5.05 25.39
C LEU A 22 -27.92 -6.50 25.00
N ARG A 23 -27.12 -7.19 25.82
CA ARG A 23 -26.73 -8.59 25.61
C ARG A 23 -27.94 -9.54 25.57
N GLN A 24 -28.98 -9.29 26.38
CA GLN A 24 -30.22 -10.07 26.34
C GLN A 24 -30.98 -9.93 25.01
N ARG A 25 -30.73 -8.88 24.23
CA ARG A 25 -31.32 -8.65 22.91
C ARG A 25 -30.44 -9.14 21.75
N VAL A 26 -29.22 -9.62 22.04
CA VAL A 26 -28.33 -10.18 21.03
C VAL A 26 -28.73 -11.63 20.76
N ILE A 27 -29.26 -11.89 19.57
CA ILE A 27 -29.77 -13.20 19.14
C ILE A 27 -28.62 -14.13 18.73
N ALA A 28 -27.56 -13.56 18.14
CA ALA A 28 -26.38 -14.29 17.71
C ALA A 28 -25.14 -13.42 17.87
N SER A 29 -24.06 -14.01 18.38
CA SER A 29 -22.72 -13.41 18.41
C SER A 29 -21.77 -14.33 17.68
N TYR A 30 -21.10 -13.83 16.65
CA TYR A 30 -20.07 -14.58 15.94
C TYR A 30 -18.75 -13.85 16.02
N HIS A 31 -17.66 -14.61 16.17
CA HIS A 31 -16.31 -14.08 16.11
C HIS A 31 -15.67 -14.56 14.83
N LEU A 32 -15.35 -13.61 13.95
CA LEU A 32 -14.72 -13.91 12.68
C LEU A 32 -13.23 -14.18 12.93
N GLY A 33 -12.84 -15.45 12.86
CA GLY A 33 -11.44 -15.86 12.86
C GLY A 33 -10.77 -15.64 11.49
N PRO A 34 -9.46 -15.88 11.40
CA PRO A 34 -8.80 -16.01 10.11
C PRO A 34 -9.43 -17.15 9.31
N LEU A 35 -9.47 -16.98 7.98
CA LEU A 35 -9.94 -17.97 7.02
C LEU A 35 -9.03 -19.20 7.06
N ASP A 36 -9.56 -20.37 6.72
CA ASP A 36 -8.77 -21.57 6.41
C ASP A 36 -8.20 -21.54 4.97
N VAL A 37 -7.37 -22.52 4.60
CA VAL A 37 -6.79 -22.65 3.25
C VAL A 37 -7.89 -22.73 2.20
N GLU A 38 -8.87 -23.61 2.40
CA GLU A 38 -9.99 -23.79 1.46
C GLU A 38 -10.87 -22.53 1.36
N GLU A 39 -11.15 -21.90 2.50
CA GLU A 39 -11.92 -20.65 2.55
C GLU A 39 -11.16 -19.50 1.89
N THR A 40 -9.83 -19.44 2.02
CA THR A 40 -8.98 -18.44 1.38
C THR A 40 -9.02 -18.60 -0.13
N LYS A 41 -8.92 -19.83 -0.63
CA LYS A 41 -9.09 -20.13 -2.06
C LYS A 41 -10.47 -19.71 -2.55
N ALA A 42 -11.53 -20.14 -1.86
CA ALA A 42 -12.91 -19.79 -2.21
C ALA A 42 -13.14 -18.27 -2.18
N TYR A 43 -12.53 -17.57 -1.22
CA TYR A 43 -12.58 -16.11 -1.10
C TYR A 43 -11.95 -15.42 -2.31
N ILE A 44 -10.76 -15.84 -2.72
CA ILE A 44 -10.05 -15.29 -3.88
C ILE A 44 -10.85 -15.55 -5.16
N GLU A 45 -11.28 -16.79 -5.38
CA GLU A 45 -12.08 -17.15 -6.56
C GLU A 45 -13.41 -16.38 -6.61
N HIS A 46 -14.10 -16.23 -5.48
CA HIS A 46 -15.33 -15.45 -5.41
C HIS A 46 -15.08 -13.99 -5.80
N ARG A 47 -14.01 -13.37 -5.27
CA ARG A 47 -13.62 -11.99 -5.60
C ARG A 47 -13.28 -11.83 -7.09
N LEU A 48 -12.54 -12.77 -7.65
CA LEU A 48 -12.19 -12.78 -9.07
C LEU A 48 -13.44 -12.91 -9.95
N LYS A 49 -14.41 -13.76 -9.57
CA LYS A 49 -15.68 -13.89 -10.30
C LYS A 49 -16.45 -12.57 -10.41
N HIS A 50 -16.38 -11.69 -9.41
CA HIS A 50 -17.04 -10.36 -9.47
C HIS A 50 -16.47 -9.44 -10.54
N VAL A 51 -15.21 -9.63 -10.94
CA VAL A 51 -14.57 -8.86 -12.01
C VAL A 51 -14.65 -9.55 -13.38
N GLY A 52 -15.47 -10.61 -13.49
CA GLY A 52 -15.62 -11.37 -14.74
C GLY A 52 -14.45 -12.29 -15.06
N TRP A 53 -13.65 -12.65 -14.06
CA TRP A 53 -12.53 -13.58 -14.22
C TRP A 53 -12.99 -14.97 -14.66
N THR A 54 -12.23 -15.57 -15.57
CA THR A 54 -12.36 -16.98 -15.96
C THR A 54 -11.14 -17.77 -15.47
N PRO A 55 -11.30 -19.07 -15.16
CA PRO A 55 -10.21 -19.91 -14.65
C PRO A 55 -8.93 -19.94 -15.52
N ASP A 56 -9.08 -19.64 -16.81
CA ASP A 56 -7.99 -19.66 -17.78
C ASP A 56 -7.16 -18.35 -17.83
N SER A 57 -7.69 -17.24 -17.31
CA SER A 57 -7.07 -15.92 -17.48
C SER A 57 -7.36 -14.94 -16.32
N PRO A 58 -6.39 -14.68 -15.42
CA PRO A 58 -5.14 -15.42 -15.16
C PRO A 58 -5.34 -16.76 -14.45
N SER A 59 -4.56 -17.78 -14.80
CA SER A 59 -4.58 -19.08 -14.15
C SER A 59 -3.75 -19.08 -12.86
N PHE A 60 -4.33 -19.58 -11.77
CA PHE A 60 -3.64 -19.73 -10.49
C PHE A 60 -3.31 -21.20 -10.23
N SER A 61 -2.05 -21.50 -9.94
CA SER A 61 -1.64 -22.85 -9.50
C SER A 61 -2.20 -23.17 -8.11
N ALA A 62 -2.46 -24.46 -7.83
CA ALA A 62 -2.85 -24.92 -6.49
C ALA A 62 -1.83 -24.51 -5.42
N ASP A 63 -0.54 -24.62 -5.74
CA ASP A 63 0.56 -24.25 -4.84
C ASP A 63 0.58 -22.74 -4.53
N ALA A 64 0.16 -21.91 -5.49
CA ALA A 64 0.08 -20.47 -5.29
C ALA A 64 -0.95 -20.12 -4.21
N PHE A 65 -2.08 -20.82 -4.15
CA PHE A 65 -3.08 -20.60 -3.09
C PHE A 65 -2.55 -20.96 -1.70
N GLU A 66 -1.79 -22.06 -1.59
CA GLU A 66 -1.20 -22.47 -0.32
C GLU A 66 -0.14 -21.47 0.17
N ASP A 67 0.69 -20.97 -0.75
CA ASP A 67 1.68 -19.93 -0.43
C ASP A 67 1.03 -18.59 -0.06
N ILE A 68 -0.04 -18.19 -0.75
CA ILE A 68 -0.84 -17.00 -0.40
C ILE A 68 -1.41 -17.16 1.01
N TYR A 69 -1.96 -18.33 1.33
CA TYR A 69 -2.46 -18.62 2.67
C TYR A 69 -1.35 -18.52 3.73
N ARG A 70 -0.21 -19.19 3.49
CA ARG A 70 0.93 -19.19 4.41
C ARG A 70 1.50 -17.78 4.63
N ALA A 71 1.53 -16.97 3.57
CA ALA A 71 2.03 -15.59 3.63
C ALA A 71 1.03 -14.63 4.33
N SER A 72 -0.28 -14.82 4.15
CA SER A 72 -1.33 -13.94 4.67
C SER A 72 -1.85 -14.35 6.05
N GLY A 73 -1.73 -15.63 6.43
CA GLY A 73 -2.29 -16.22 7.64
C GLY A 73 -3.83 -16.23 7.66
N GLY A 74 -4.47 -16.31 6.48
CA GLY A 74 -5.93 -16.34 6.37
C GLY A 74 -6.62 -15.00 6.68
N ILE A 75 -5.87 -13.89 6.80
CA ILE A 75 -6.44 -12.57 7.08
C ILE A 75 -6.89 -11.92 5.75
N PRO A 76 -8.20 -11.66 5.53
CA PRO A 76 -8.70 -11.18 4.24
C PRO A 76 -8.01 -9.90 3.74
N ARG A 77 -7.70 -8.97 4.67
CA ARG A 77 -6.99 -7.73 4.33
C ARG A 77 -5.59 -8.00 3.76
N ARG A 78 -4.86 -8.95 4.34
CA ARG A 78 -3.51 -9.32 3.88
C ARG A 78 -3.55 -10.09 2.57
N VAL A 79 -4.53 -11.00 2.43
CA VAL A 79 -4.79 -11.71 1.17
C VAL A 79 -5.00 -10.72 0.03
N ASN A 80 -5.88 -9.73 0.21
CA ASN A 80 -6.15 -8.74 -0.82
C ASN A 80 -4.90 -7.96 -1.23
N THR A 81 -4.17 -7.40 -0.26
CA THR A 81 -2.95 -6.63 -0.56
C THR A 81 -1.89 -7.46 -1.31
N LEU A 82 -1.77 -8.74 -0.97
CA LEU A 82 -0.86 -9.65 -1.64
C LEU A 82 -1.35 -9.96 -3.06
N CYS A 83 -2.63 -10.31 -3.22
CA CYS A 83 -3.22 -10.58 -4.54
C CYS A 83 -3.17 -9.37 -5.47
N ASP A 84 -3.41 -8.16 -4.97
CA ASP A 84 -3.35 -6.93 -5.78
C ASP A 84 -1.95 -6.72 -6.37
N ARG A 85 -0.90 -6.94 -5.56
CA ARG A 85 0.50 -6.86 -6.00
C ARG A 85 0.89 -7.99 -6.93
N LEU A 86 0.44 -9.21 -6.63
CA LEU A 86 0.69 -10.38 -7.46
C LEU A 86 0.11 -10.22 -8.85
N LEU A 87 -1.14 -9.74 -8.95
CA LEU A 87 -1.79 -9.47 -10.22
C LEU A 87 -1.09 -8.34 -10.98
N LEU A 88 -0.65 -7.28 -10.28
CA LEU A 88 0.11 -6.20 -10.90
C LEU A 88 1.47 -6.67 -11.42
N ALA A 89 2.21 -7.45 -10.64
CA ALA A 89 3.49 -8.01 -11.05
C ALA A 89 3.34 -8.97 -12.23
N GLY A 90 2.31 -9.83 -12.21
CA GLY A 90 1.99 -10.72 -13.34
C GLY A 90 1.63 -9.94 -14.61
N PHE A 91 0.86 -8.85 -14.46
CA PHE A 91 0.54 -7.97 -15.58
C PHE A 91 1.79 -7.30 -16.17
N LEU A 92 2.70 -6.79 -15.33
CA LEU A 92 3.97 -6.19 -15.76
C LEU A 92 4.91 -7.20 -16.44
N ALA A 93 4.87 -8.46 -16.00
CA ALA A 93 5.66 -9.55 -16.58
C ALA A 93 4.99 -10.19 -17.82
N GLU A 94 3.83 -9.70 -18.25
CA GLU A 94 3.00 -10.28 -19.32
C GLU A 94 2.67 -11.77 -19.09
N LYS A 95 2.64 -12.22 -17.83
CA LYS A 95 2.35 -13.59 -17.44
C LYS A 95 0.90 -13.73 -17.00
N LEU A 96 0.18 -14.61 -17.67
CA LEU A 96 -1.18 -15.00 -17.29
C LEU A 96 -1.22 -16.18 -16.30
N ALA A 97 -0.10 -16.87 -16.08
CA ALA A 97 0.00 -17.99 -15.15
C ALA A 97 0.73 -17.57 -13.88
N LEU A 98 0.02 -17.56 -12.75
CA LEU A 98 0.55 -17.22 -11.44
C LEU A 98 0.87 -18.51 -10.66
N THR A 99 2.17 -18.73 -10.45
CA THR A 99 2.70 -19.93 -9.76
C THR A 99 3.31 -19.55 -8.41
N ALA A 100 3.67 -20.55 -7.60
CA ALA A 100 4.35 -20.38 -6.32
C ALA A 100 5.62 -19.49 -6.40
N ALA A 101 6.34 -19.53 -7.53
CA ALA A 101 7.54 -18.71 -7.72
C ALA A 101 7.22 -17.20 -7.70
N GLU A 102 6.17 -16.78 -8.44
CA GLU A 102 5.75 -15.38 -8.50
C GLU A 102 5.21 -14.92 -7.13
N VAL A 103 4.47 -15.79 -6.43
CA VAL A 103 4.01 -15.52 -5.07
C VAL A 103 5.20 -15.32 -4.12
N GLY A 104 6.20 -16.19 -4.20
CA GLY A 104 7.42 -16.11 -3.39
C GLY A 104 8.19 -14.81 -3.61
N GLU A 105 8.33 -14.37 -4.87
CA GLU A 105 9.00 -13.11 -5.22
C GLU A 105 8.26 -11.90 -4.65
N VAL A 106 6.94 -11.81 -4.87
CA VAL A 106 6.12 -10.71 -4.35
C VAL A 106 6.11 -10.72 -2.81
N VAL A 107 6.06 -11.89 -2.17
CA VAL A 107 6.13 -12.00 -0.71
C VAL A 107 7.49 -11.54 -0.18
N ALA A 108 8.58 -11.84 -0.87
CA ALA A 108 9.92 -11.39 -0.50
C ALA A 108 10.04 -9.86 -0.64
N GLU A 109 9.57 -9.30 -1.75
CA GLU A 109 9.53 -7.85 -1.99
C GLU A 109 8.70 -7.13 -0.92
N MET A 110 7.48 -7.64 -0.64
CA MET A 110 6.64 -7.09 0.41
C MET A 110 7.33 -7.14 1.78
N LYS A 111 8.02 -8.23 2.12
CA LYS A 111 8.77 -8.34 3.38
C LYS A 111 9.91 -7.33 3.45
N GLU A 112 10.62 -7.12 2.35
CA GLU A 112 11.72 -6.15 2.28
C GLU A 112 11.20 -4.71 2.39
N GLU A 113 10.09 -4.37 1.73
CA GLU A 113 9.44 -3.06 1.93
C GLU A 113 8.98 -2.84 3.37
N HIS A 114 8.43 -3.86 4.03
CA HIS A 114 8.05 -3.74 5.45
C HIS A 114 9.27 -3.55 6.35
N ARG A 115 10.43 -4.13 6.01
CA ARG A 115 11.70 -3.91 6.72
C ARG A 115 12.27 -2.52 6.44
N SER A 116 12.28 -2.09 5.18
CA SER A 116 12.81 -0.81 4.73
C SER A 116 11.90 0.38 5.15
N GLY A 117 10.58 0.17 5.19
CA GLY A 117 9.59 1.07 5.78
C GLY A 117 9.72 1.22 7.30
N ARG A 118 10.12 0.15 8.00
CA ARG A 118 10.52 0.25 9.42
C ARG A 118 11.85 0.98 9.61
N ASN A 119 12.80 0.83 8.70
CA ASN A 119 14.10 1.52 8.76
C ASN A 119 14.00 3.01 8.43
N THR A 120 13.06 3.42 7.58
CA THR A 120 12.80 4.84 7.30
C THR A 120 11.97 5.53 8.39
N ALA A 121 11.11 4.80 9.09
CA ALA A 121 10.31 5.34 10.20
C ALA A 121 11.05 5.42 11.55
N THR A 122 12.10 4.61 11.76
CA THR A 122 12.88 4.62 13.02
C THR A 122 14.15 5.49 12.97
N ALA A 123 14.63 5.88 11.79
CA ALA A 123 15.80 6.76 11.66
C ALA A 123 15.48 8.27 11.78
N ARG A 124 14.21 8.67 11.91
CA ARG A 124 13.81 10.11 11.91
C ARG A 124 13.14 10.60 13.19
N LEU A 125 12.94 9.76 14.20
CA LEU A 125 12.32 10.19 15.43
C LEU A 125 13.21 9.77 16.60
N ILE A 126 13.70 10.77 17.33
CA ILE A 126 14.50 10.67 18.56
C ILE A 126 16.03 10.69 18.32
N THR A 127 16.54 11.85 17.93
CA THR A 127 17.73 12.39 18.61
C THR A 127 17.24 13.52 19.49
N PRO A 128 17.27 13.41 20.83
CA PRO A 128 16.93 14.53 21.69
C PRO A 128 17.98 15.62 21.46
N VAL A 129 17.55 16.78 20.94
CA VAL A 129 18.40 17.96 20.93
C VAL A 129 18.64 18.31 22.40
N ARG A 130 19.84 18.03 22.88
CA ARG A 130 20.25 18.39 24.22
C ARG A 130 20.46 19.90 24.20
N SER A 131 19.49 20.65 24.70
CA SER A 131 19.63 22.08 24.98
C SER A 131 20.82 22.29 25.91
N ALA A 132 21.93 22.75 25.34
CA ALA A 132 22.97 23.42 26.09
C ALA A 132 22.65 24.91 26.04
N SER A 133 22.07 25.41 27.11
CA SER A 133 21.96 26.84 27.38
C SER A 133 23.34 27.38 27.74
N THR A 134 23.96 28.12 26.85
CA THR A 134 24.78 29.29 27.19
C THR A 134 24.66 30.26 26.04
N GLY A 135 24.04 31.41 26.30
CA GLY A 135 23.88 32.46 25.30
C GLY A 135 25.23 32.97 24.80
N THR A 136 25.26 33.33 23.53
CA THR A 136 25.70 34.63 23.01
C THR A 136 25.31 34.66 21.53
N ASP A 137 24.69 35.75 21.10
CA ASP A 137 24.29 36.02 19.72
C ASP A 137 25.47 35.86 18.74
N ALA A 138 25.37 34.90 17.83
CA ALA A 138 26.02 34.96 16.51
C ALA A 138 25.38 33.89 15.62
N ALA A 139 24.81 34.31 14.49
CA ALA A 139 24.38 33.40 13.42
C ALA A 139 25.52 32.42 13.07
N PRO A 140 25.23 31.13 12.80
CA PRO A 140 26.27 30.19 12.43
C PRO A 140 26.86 30.60 11.08
N ASP A 141 28.15 30.93 11.11
CA ASP A 141 28.96 31.34 9.98
C ASP A 141 29.19 30.14 9.04
N LEU A 142 28.40 30.11 7.95
CA LEU A 142 28.38 29.05 6.93
C LEU A 142 29.78 28.78 6.30
N ALA A 143 30.70 29.73 6.41
CA ALA A 143 32.05 29.64 5.88
C ALA A 143 32.97 28.67 6.64
N LYS A 144 32.68 28.39 7.92
CA LYS A 144 33.51 27.46 8.74
C LYS A 144 33.17 25.99 8.55
N LEU A 145 32.02 25.67 7.95
CA LEU A 145 31.60 24.29 7.71
C LEU A 145 32.20 23.68 6.44
N ILE A 146 32.81 24.51 5.59
CA ILE A 146 33.36 24.11 4.27
C ILE A 146 34.83 23.69 4.39
N THR A 147 35.52 24.02 5.49
CA THR A 147 36.97 23.83 5.64
C THR A 147 37.40 22.56 6.38
N ASP A 148 36.49 21.79 6.96
CA ASP A 148 36.83 20.52 7.60
C ASP A 148 36.74 19.32 6.64
N PRO A 149 37.87 18.64 6.32
CA PRO A 149 37.88 17.52 5.36
C PRO A 149 37.09 16.30 5.84
N GLU A 150 36.92 16.12 7.16
CA GLU A 150 36.07 15.07 7.73
C GLU A 150 34.57 15.32 7.52
N VAL A 151 34.13 16.58 7.68
CA VAL A 151 32.73 16.97 7.48
C VAL A 151 32.39 16.95 5.99
N ALA A 152 33.32 17.35 5.12
CA ALA A 152 33.17 17.22 3.67
C ALA A 152 33.05 15.74 3.23
N ALA A 153 33.83 14.83 3.82
CA ALA A 153 33.75 13.40 3.54
C ALA A 153 32.42 12.79 4.05
N GLN A 154 31.97 13.18 5.25
CA GLN A 154 30.66 12.76 5.77
C GLN A 154 29.51 13.30 4.93
N PHE A 155 29.59 14.54 4.45
CA PHE A 155 28.58 15.13 3.58
C PHE A 155 28.60 14.53 2.17
N ALA A 156 29.78 14.18 1.64
CA ALA A 156 29.93 13.45 0.38
C ALA A 156 29.37 12.02 0.48
N GLN A 157 29.57 11.33 1.60
CA GLN A 157 28.96 10.02 1.87
C GLN A 157 27.44 10.12 2.06
N LEU A 158 26.94 11.18 2.70
CA LEU A 158 25.51 11.43 2.84
C LEU A 158 24.86 11.79 1.49
N SER A 159 25.56 12.56 0.66
CA SER A 159 25.13 12.94 -0.69
C SER A 159 25.21 11.79 -1.69
N ALA A 160 26.16 10.87 -1.52
CA ALA A 160 26.24 9.63 -2.31
C ALA A 160 25.04 8.69 -2.07
N ASN A 161 24.37 8.80 -0.92
CA ASN A 161 23.12 8.08 -0.64
C ASN A 161 21.87 8.82 -1.16
N PHE A 162 21.98 10.09 -1.51
CA PHE A 162 20.95 10.83 -2.24
C PHE A 162 21.25 10.76 -3.73
N ASP A 163 20.95 9.61 -4.35
CA ASP A 163 21.04 9.43 -5.81
C ASP A 163 20.20 10.50 -6.54
N ALA A 164 20.86 11.54 -7.05
CA ALA A 164 20.23 12.59 -7.85
C ALA A 164 19.51 12.00 -9.08
N SER A 165 20.03 10.90 -9.62
CA SER A 165 19.44 10.08 -10.68
C SER A 165 18.06 9.51 -10.32
N ARG A 166 17.84 9.16 -9.03
CA ARG A 166 16.54 8.67 -8.56
C ARG A 166 15.51 9.79 -8.43
N ILE A 167 15.97 11.00 -8.11
CA ILE A 167 15.12 12.19 -8.06
C ILE A 167 14.76 12.64 -9.48
N GLU A 168 15.72 12.64 -10.41
CA GLU A 168 15.51 12.92 -11.83
C GLU A 168 14.53 11.93 -12.49
N ALA A 169 14.67 10.63 -12.21
CA ALA A 169 13.76 9.61 -12.71
C ALA A 169 12.31 9.79 -12.20
N ARG A 170 12.14 10.23 -10.95
CA ARG A 170 10.80 10.55 -10.41
C ARG A 170 10.23 11.84 -11.01
N LEU A 171 11.07 12.85 -11.24
CA LEU A 171 10.64 14.13 -11.79
C LEU A 171 10.16 13.95 -13.25
N THR A 172 10.94 13.26 -14.07
CA THR A 172 10.58 12.93 -15.45
C THR A 172 9.32 12.08 -15.55
N HIS A 173 9.13 11.13 -14.64
CA HIS A 173 7.90 10.33 -14.59
C HIS A 173 6.67 11.16 -14.22
N LEU A 174 6.81 12.10 -13.27
CA LEU A 174 5.74 13.02 -12.90
C LEU A 174 5.38 13.98 -14.03
N GLU A 175 6.38 14.51 -14.75
CA GLU A 175 6.15 15.34 -15.94
C GLU A 175 5.37 14.58 -17.02
N HIS A 176 5.77 13.33 -17.32
CA HIS A 176 5.05 12.50 -18.28
C HIS A 176 3.61 12.22 -17.86
N THR A 177 3.39 11.94 -16.57
CA THR A 177 2.06 11.64 -16.04
C THR A 177 1.16 12.89 -16.10
N LEU A 178 1.69 14.06 -15.75
CA LEU A 178 0.95 15.32 -15.82
C LEU A 178 0.65 15.72 -17.27
N SER A 179 1.59 15.56 -18.19
CA SER A 179 1.35 15.79 -19.62
C SER A 179 0.28 14.85 -20.17
N ALA A 180 0.34 13.55 -19.84
CA ALA A 180 -0.66 12.58 -20.29
C ALA A 180 -2.07 12.91 -19.76
N VAL A 181 -2.19 13.31 -18.49
CA VAL A 181 -3.47 13.73 -17.90
C VAL A 181 -4.02 14.99 -18.58
N ILE A 182 -3.18 15.98 -18.87
CA ILE A 182 -3.60 17.20 -19.57
C ILE A 182 -4.04 16.89 -21.01
N THR A 183 -3.30 16.02 -21.72
CA THR A 183 -3.69 15.60 -23.08
C THR A 183 -5.02 14.84 -23.05
N LEU A 184 -5.22 13.94 -22.08
CA LEU A 184 -6.47 13.20 -21.92
C LEU A 184 -7.65 14.13 -21.56
N MET A 185 -7.44 15.09 -20.66
CA MET A 185 -8.45 16.12 -20.36
C MET A 185 -8.75 16.97 -21.59
N ASN A 186 -7.75 17.35 -22.38
CA ASN A 186 -7.97 18.15 -23.59
C ASN A 186 -8.68 17.35 -24.70
N GLN A 187 -8.42 16.05 -24.80
CA GLN A 187 -9.16 15.14 -25.70
C GLN A 187 -10.61 14.93 -25.26
N LEU A 188 -10.85 14.79 -23.95
CA LEU A 188 -12.21 14.71 -23.40
C LEU A 188 -12.98 16.02 -23.56
N VAL A 189 -12.31 17.16 -23.35
CA VAL A 189 -12.91 18.49 -23.57
C VAL A 189 -13.22 18.67 -25.06
N ALA A 190 -12.31 18.33 -25.96
CA ALA A 190 -12.54 18.38 -27.42
C ALA A 190 -13.68 17.46 -27.87
N ALA A 191 -13.73 16.23 -27.36
CA ALA A 191 -14.83 15.28 -27.64
C ALA A 191 -16.18 15.75 -27.06
N SER A 192 -16.16 16.45 -25.93
CA SER A 192 -17.38 17.03 -25.33
C SER A 192 -17.85 18.32 -26.01
N SER A 193 -16.95 19.06 -26.67
CA SER A 193 -17.30 20.24 -27.47
C SER A 193 -17.79 19.90 -28.89
N ASP A 194 -17.60 18.66 -29.36
CA ASP A 194 -18.08 18.20 -30.67
C ASP A 194 -19.48 17.55 -30.61
N THR A 195 -20.11 17.53 -29.42
CA THR A 195 -21.46 16.99 -29.24
C THR A 195 -22.48 18.10 -28.91
N GLY A 196 -22.90 18.84 -29.95
CA GLY A 196 -24.20 19.53 -30.05
C GLY A 196 -24.13 21.03 -30.36
N PRO A 197 -24.97 21.60 -31.27
CA PRO A 197 -26.26 21.09 -31.76
C PRO A 197 -26.41 21.09 -33.29
N ASP A 198 -26.73 19.94 -33.91
CA ASP A 198 -27.23 19.94 -35.30
C ASP A 198 -28.21 18.78 -35.52
N GLU A 199 -29.38 18.85 -34.85
CA GLU A 199 -30.59 18.17 -35.32
C GLU A 199 -31.85 18.89 -34.82
N VAL A 200 -32.00 20.16 -35.20
CA VAL A 200 -33.31 20.82 -35.30
C VAL A 200 -33.37 21.49 -36.66
N ALA A 201 -33.87 20.75 -37.67
CA ALA A 201 -34.57 21.22 -38.88
C ALA A 201 -34.20 20.40 -40.14
N LYS A 202 -34.86 19.24 -40.34
CA LYS A 202 -35.70 18.98 -41.52
C LYS A 202 -36.46 17.66 -41.40
#